data_AF-A0A7W9ULP5-F1
#
_entry.id   AF-A0A7W9ULP5-F1
#
_cell.length_a   1.000
_cell.length_b   1.000
_cell.length_c   1.000
_cell.angle_alpha   90.00
_cell.angle_beta   90.00
_cell.angle_gamma   90.00
#
_symmetry.space_group_name_H-M   'P 1'
#
loop_
_entity.id
_entity.type
_entity.pdbx_description
1 polymer ?
#
loop_
_entity_poly.entity_id
_entity_poly.type
_entity_poly.pdbx_seq_one_letter_code
_entity_poly.pdbx_strand_id
1 'polypeptide(L)'
;MTGPANAAGERCTEIDGWQAVWRLEQHSIRMMLVHNVSDALTLMAATTPAVAPDLAHMREQFPRLTRLWDAVRHEYWTEFITPQQSAREGRSHVKTGKVSR
;
A
#
# COMPACT_ATOMS: atom_id res chain seq x y z
N MET A 1 -9.78 -9.49 -27.93
CA MET A 1 -8.42 -9.77 -27.43
C MET A 1 -8.08 -8.65 -26.46
N THR A 2 -8.27 -8.91 -25.17
CA THR A 2 -8.24 -7.92 -24.08
C THR A 2 -6.81 -7.44 -23.86
N GLY A 3 -6.50 -6.21 -24.26
CA GLY A 3 -5.24 -5.56 -23.88
C GLY A 3 -5.17 -5.44 -22.36
N PRO A 4 -3.97 -5.51 -21.75
CA PRO A 4 -3.84 -5.50 -20.30
C PRO A 4 -4.37 -4.16 -19.81
N ALA A 5 -5.56 -4.18 -19.24
CA ALA A 5 -5.96 -3.16 -18.29
C ALA A 5 -4.96 -3.30 -17.15
N ASN A 6 -3.82 -2.61 -17.29
CA ASN A 6 -2.94 -2.30 -16.20
C ASN A 6 -3.85 -1.87 -15.04
N ALA A 7 -4.03 -2.73 -14.05
CA ALA A 7 -3.28 -2.73 -12.80
C ALA A 7 -2.77 -1.38 -12.26
N ALA A 8 -3.23 -0.25 -12.80
CA ALA A 8 -2.76 1.09 -12.46
C ALA A 8 -3.19 1.55 -11.04
N GLY A 9 -3.84 0.66 -10.28
CA GLY A 9 -4.13 0.85 -8.86
C GLY A 9 -3.97 -0.42 -8.02
N GLU A 10 -3.47 -1.51 -8.60
CA GLU A 10 -3.23 -2.75 -7.85
C GLU A 10 -1.85 -2.67 -7.20
N ARG A 11 -1.82 -2.81 -5.88
CA ARG A 11 -0.61 -2.82 -5.04
C ARG A 11 -0.39 -4.21 -4.51
N CYS A 12 0.85 -4.65 -4.51
CA CYS A 12 1.25 -5.90 -3.88
C CYS A 12 2.09 -5.61 -2.64
N THR A 13 1.78 -6.30 -1.56
CA THR A 13 2.52 -6.27 -0.31
C THR A 13 2.87 -7.69 0.06
N GLU A 14 4.15 -7.97 0.25
CA GLU A 14 4.64 -9.30 0.64
C GLU A 14 5.32 -9.23 2.01
N ILE A 15 4.87 -10.05 2.96
CA ILE A 15 5.44 -10.18 4.30
C ILE A 15 5.32 -11.64 4.77
N ASP A 16 6.40 -12.18 5.35
CA ASP A 16 6.41 -13.51 5.98
C ASP A 16 5.97 -14.64 5.02
N GLY A 17 6.31 -14.51 3.73
CA GLY A 17 5.90 -15.47 2.69
C GLY A 17 4.43 -15.36 2.27
N TRP A 18 3.71 -14.35 2.74
CA TRP A 18 2.36 -14.03 2.28
C TRP A 18 2.37 -12.81 1.38
N GLN A 19 1.76 -12.95 0.19
CA GLN A 19 1.53 -11.86 -0.73
C GLN A 19 0.06 -11.46 -0.73
N ALA A 20 -0.21 -10.20 -0.40
CA ALA A 20 -1.50 -9.55 -0.55
C ALA A 20 -1.48 -8.61 -1.75
N VAL A 21 -2.41 -8.81 -2.68
CA VAL A 21 -2.73 -7.84 -3.73
C VAL A 21 -3.98 -7.10 -3.32
N TRP A 22 -3.90 -5.78 -3.32
CA TRP A 22 -4.98 -4.90 -2.89
C TRP A 22 -5.09 -3.70 -3.82
N ARG A 23 -6.26 -3.07 -3.82
CA ARG A 23 -6.55 -1.89 -4.62
C ARG A 23 -7.26 -0.85 -3.78
N LEU A 24 -6.96 0.42 -4.02
CA LEU A 24 -7.71 1.50 -3.43
C LEU A 24 -8.92 1.84 -4.32
N GLU A 25 -10.12 1.68 -3.77
CA GLU A 25 -11.37 2.09 -4.43
C GLU A 25 -12.05 3.17 -3.59
N GLN A 26 -12.14 4.38 -4.16
CA GLN A 26 -12.66 5.61 -3.53
C GLN A 26 -11.95 5.96 -2.21
N HIS A 27 -12.27 5.25 -1.12
CA HIS A 27 -11.70 5.44 0.22
C HIS A 27 -11.50 4.12 0.99
N SER A 28 -11.55 2.97 0.30
CA SER A 28 -11.46 1.66 0.95
C SER A 28 -10.43 0.77 0.27
N ILE A 29 -9.60 0.12 1.09
CA ILE A 29 -8.62 -0.88 0.64
C ILE A 29 -9.39 -2.16 0.35
N ARG A 30 -9.46 -2.55 -0.92
CA ARG A 30 -10.09 -3.78 -1.41
C ARG A 30 -9.02 -4.85 -1.57
N MET A 31 -9.18 -5.96 -0.85
CA MET A 31 -8.27 -7.09 -0.94
C MET A 31 -8.63 -7.95 -2.15
N MET A 32 -7.77 -7.97 -3.15
CA MET A 32 -8.01 -8.69 -4.39
C MET A 32 -7.47 -10.12 -4.34
N LEU A 33 -6.30 -10.33 -3.75
CA LEU A 33 -5.69 -11.66 -3.66
C LEU A 33 -4.89 -11.74 -2.37
N VAL A 34 -5.00 -12.85 -1.65
CA VAL A 34 -4.10 -13.16 -0.54
C VAL A 34 -3.68 -14.60 -0.69
N HIS A 35 -2.40 -14.81 -0.91
CA HIS A 35 -1.84 -16.14 -1.04
C HIS A 35 -0.47 -16.23 -0.36
N ASN A 36 -0.12 -17.45 0.01
CA ASN A 36 1.21 -17.77 0.50
C ASN A 36 2.09 -18.15 -0.69
N VAL A 37 3.13 -17.36 -0.94
CA VAL A 37 4.10 -17.61 -2.03
C VAL A 37 5.01 -18.80 -1.73
N SER A 38 5.22 -19.13 -0.45
CA SER A 38 6.07 -20.25 -0.02
C SER A 38 5.36 -21.61 -0.09
N ASP A 39 4.06 -21.64 0.19
CA ASP A 39 3.24 -22.86 0.29
C ASP A 39 2.27 -23.02 -0.91
N ALA A 40 2.27 -22.05 -1.84
CA ALA A 40 1.30 -21.95 -2.95
C ALA A 40 -0.18 -21.96 -2.51
N LEU A 41 -0.46 -21.66 -1.24
CA LEU A 41 -1.79 -21.65 -0.66
C LEU A 41 -2.51 -20.33 -0.97
N THR A 42 -3.62 -20.40 -1.73
CA THR A 42 -4.48 -19.23 -1.96
C THR A 42 -5.57 -19.17 -0.90
N LEU A 43 -5.54 -18.13 -0.07
CA LEU A 43 -6.48 -17.95 1.02
C LEU A 43 -7.73 -17.21 0.55
N MET A 44 -7.56 -16.27 -0.38
CA MET A 44 -8.68 -15.67 -1.11
C MET A 44 -8.23 -15.09 -2.45
N ALA A 45 -9.15 -15.05 -3.41
CA ALA A 45 -8.99 -14.35 -4.67
C ALA A 45 -10.35 -13.77 -5.07
N ALA A 46 -10.39 -12.47 -5.38
CA ALA A 46 -11.54 -11.75 -5.86
C ALA A 46 -11.26 -11.29 -7.30
N THR A 47 -12.19 -11.57 -8.21
CA THR A 47 -12.09 -11.17 -9.61
C THR A 47 -12.46 -9.71 -9.85
N THR A 48 -13.22 -9.12 -8.91
CA THR A 48 -13.66 -7.72 -9.00
C THR A 48 -13.56 -7.03 -7.64
N PRO A 49 -13.28 -5.72 -7.60
CA PRO A 49 -13.21 -4.97 -6.34
C PRO A 49 -14.57 -4.84 -5.64
N ALA A 50 -15.69 -5.00 -6.35
CA ALA A 50 -17.03 -4.90 -5.78
C ALA A 50 -17.35 -6.05 -4.82
N VAL A 51 -16.78 -7.23 -5.06
CA VAL A 51 -16.95 -8.42 -4.21
C VAL A 51 -15.75 -8.65 -3.28
N ALA A 52 -14.70 -7.84 -3.43
CA ALA A 52 -13.50 -7.94 -2.62
C ALA A 52 -13.78 -7.46 -1.17
N PRO A 53 -13.46 -8.27 -0.16
CA PRO A 53 -13.50 -7.83 1.22
C PRO A 53 -12.54 -6.67 1.45
N ASP A 54 -12.88 -5.80 2.39
CA ASP A 54 -11.99 -4.75 2.82
C ASP A 54 -10.91 -5.28 3.79
N LEU A 55 -9.89 -4.45 4.03
CA LEU A 55 -8.81 -4.76 4.98
C LEU A 55 -9.33 -5.08 6.39
N ALA A 56 -10.37 -4.40 6.88
CA ALA A 56 -10.87 -4.64 8.23
C ALA A 56 -11.51 -6.02 8.33
N HIS A 57 -12.33 -6.39 7.34
CA HIS A 57 -12.93 -7.72 7.26
C HIS A 57 -11.89 -8.84 7.23
N MET A 58 -10.84 -8.68 6.42
CA MET A 58 -9.74 -9.66 6.35
C MET A 58 -8.96 -9.77 7.67
N ARG A 59 -8.81 -8.65 8.38
CA ARG A 59 -8.15 -8.64 9.69
C ARG A 59 -8.97 -9.37 10.75
N GLU A 60 -10.30 -9.23 10.71
CA GLU A 60 -11.21 -9.93 11.61
C GLU A 60 -11.23 -11.44 11.34
N GLN A 61 -11.22 -11.83 10.06
CA GLN A 61 -11.26 -13.23 9.65
C GLN A 61 -9.91 -13.94 9.84
N PHE A 62 -8.79 -13.23 9.62
CA PHE A 62 -7.43 -13.78 9.67
C PHE A 62 -6.52 -12.94 10.58
N PRO A 63 -6.74 -12.94 11.91
CA PRO A 63 -5.91 -12.18 12.84
C PRO A 63 -4.46 -12.67 12.88
N ARG A 64 -4.19 -13.91 12.44
CA ARG A 64 -2.84 -14.48 12.36
C ARG A 64 -1.94 -13.75 11.35
N LEU A 65 -2.51 -13.06 10.36
CA LEU A 65 -1.79 -12.32 9.33
C LEU A 65 -1.62 -10.83 9.68
N THR A 66 -1.66 -10.48 10.98
CA THR A 66 -1.60 -9.09 11.45
C THR A 66 -0.40 -8.30 10.88
N ARG A 67 0.77 -8.93 10.72
CA ARG A 67 1.94 -8.27 10.13
C ARG A 67 1.73 -7.86 8.67
N LEU A 68 1.05 -8.71 7.88
CA LEU A 68 0.71 -8.41 6.50
C LEU A 68 -0.29 -7.24 6.43
N TRP A 69 -1.30 -7.26 7.30
CA TRP A 69 -2.31 -6.19 7.40
C TRP A 69 -1.71 -4.84 7.82
N ASP A 70 -0.75 -4.86 8.75
CA ASP A 70 -0.04 -3.67 9.19
C ASP A 70 0.82 -3.08 8.05
N ALA A 71 1.49 -3.92 7.28
CA ALA A 71 2.28 -3.48 6.12
C ALA A 71 1.40 -2.84 5.02
N VAL A 72 0.27 -3.47 4.66
CA VAL A 72 -0.68 -2.90 3.68
C VAL A 72 -1.18 -1.53 4.15
N ARG A 73 -1.43 -1.40 5.45
CA ARG A 73 -1.91 -0.17 6.07
C ARG A 73 -0.80 0.91 6.11
N HIS A 74 0.44 0.53 6.37
CA HIS A 74 1.60 1.41 6.33
C HIS A 74 1.83 1.97 4.92
N GLU A 75 1.78 1.12 3.90
CA GLU A 75 1.84 1.52 2.48
C GLU A 75 0.71 2.52 2.15
N TYR A 76 -0.53 2.18 2.54
CA TYR A 76 -1.66 3.08 2.35
C TYR A 76 -1.46 4.46 3.00
N TRP A 77 -1.01 4.54 4.25
CA TRP A 77 -0.76 5.84 4.89
C TRP A 77 0.39 6.60 4.22
N THR A 78 1.47 5.90 3.87
CA THR A 78 2.65 6.49 3.26
C THR A 78 2.28 7.17 1.94
N GLU A 79 1.45 6.53 1.13
CA GLU A 79 1.15 7.01 -0.21
C GLU A 79 -0.02 7.98 -0.31
N PHE A 80 -1.04 7.82 0.54
CA PHE A 80 -2.30 8.57 0.39
C PHE A 80 -2.51 9.63 1.45
N ILE A 81 -1.81 9.56 2.59
CA ILE A 81 -2.03 10.45 3.73
C ILE A 81 -0.80 11.33 3.99
N THR A 82 0.41 10.92 3.60
CA THR A 82 1.59 11.77 3.75
C THR A 82 1.49 12.95 2.79
N PRO A 83 1.34 14.20 3.27
CA PRO A 83 1.53 15.35 2.40
C PRO A 83 2.99 15.33 1.96
N GLN A 84 3.28 15.48 0.67
CA GLN A 84 4.60 15.70 0.07
C GLN A 84 5.51 16.57 0.98
N GLN A 85 6.23 15.98 1.94
CA GLN A 85 7.15 16.72 2.82
C GLN A 85 8.49 16.99 2.12
N SER A 86 8.67 16.46 0.92
CA SER A 86 9.85 16.60 0.07
C SER A 86 9.85 17.86 -0.80
N ALA A 87 9.16 18.93 -0.39
CA ALA A 87 9.26 20.25 -1.02
C ALA A 87 9.55 21.35 0.00
N ARG A 88 10.41 21.10 0.99
CA ARG A 88 10.86 22.15 1.94
C ARG A 88 12.14 21.86 2.71
N GLU A 89 13.04 21.02 2.21
CA GLU A 89 14.40 20.93 2.74
C GLU A 89 15.37 21.33 1.61
N GLY A 90 15.88 22.56 1.65
CA GLY A 90 17.03 22.97 0.82
C GLY A 90 16.96 24.27 0.01
N ARG A 91 15.93 25.13 0.16
CA ARG A 91 16.01 26.51 -0.35
C ARG A 91 15.92 27.52 0.79
N SER A 92 17.03 27.68 1.51
CA SER A 92 17.37 28.94 2.17
C SER A 92 18.83 29.25 1.95
N HIS A 93 19.04 29.89 0.80
CA HIS A 93 20.11 30.82 0.55
C HIS A 93 19.91 32.00 1.52
N VAL A 94 20.79 32.18 2.50
CA VAL A 94 20.97 33.45 3.20
C VAL A 94 22.40 33.92 2.97
N LYS A 95 22.55 34.91 2.07
CA LYS A 95 23.65 35.88 2.07
C LYS A 95 23.70 36.50 3.48
N THR A 96 24.81 36.78 4.14
CA THR A 96 25.80 37.79 3.75
C THR A 96 26.93 37.72 4.78
N GLY A 97 28.13 37.30 4.40
CA GLY A 97 29.33 37.44 5.22
C GLY A 97 30.12 38.67 4.78
N LYS A 98 29.83 39.83 5.39
CA LYS A 98 30.75 40.99 5.34
C LYS A 98 30.64 41.77 6.64
N VAL A 99 31.54 41.52 7.59
CA VAL A 99 32.13 42.54 8.46
C VAL A 99 33.34 41.98 9.22
N SER A 100 34.29 42.87 9.54
CA SER A 100 35.53 42.73 10.35
C SER A 100 36.80 42.67 9.48
N ARG A 101 37.78 43.57 9.59
CA ARG A 101 38.05 44.73 10.46
C ARG A 101 38.92 45.71 9.68
#